data_AF-A0A8J2WCZ5-F1
#
_entry.id   AF-A0A8J2WCZ5-F1
#
_cell.length_a   1.000
_cell.length_b   1.000
_cell.length_c   1.000
_cell.angle_alpha   90.00
_cell.angle_beta   90.00
_cell.angle_gamma   90.00
#
_symmetry.space_group_name_H-M   'P 1'
#
loop_
_entity.id
_entity.type
_entity.pdbx_description
1 polymer ?
#
loop_
_entity_poly.entity_id
_entity_poly.type
_entity_poly.pdbx_seq_one_letter_code
_entity_poly.pdbx_strand_id
1 'polypeptide(L)'
;MAERPPSRNADIQTEHTEEFPPLFQDQSNKQLRSNEKGRHTRLLTRINRHMTERGSRTELKYMRRDLANQLEECIRAHNVFRSSHTQRAIPEGDWVDNLERVTTECYARIDEYIRTVSRAPSASSSILGSSISRSDRGFVRADDISHTQSQQDDNAINSSVSESSVIMPTGGPQRDLAKELEDEKEARQQLHYQFDLLRNDIARINGQFIYEANARTTTINEIAEENRRLTAWLNERSEKLEREKIERQQVENSLKADLERQQRVLEEERLARQTDKHQHSRELEDKIAKLTRDFENKLASYASSQTHPHEKTETGTRPKNNPPGASRPNIFEFFHGDVEEEN
;
A
#
# COMPACT_ATOMS: atom_id res chain seq x y z
N MET A 1 33.79 14.64 -46.03
CA MET A 1 32.77 14.38 -45.00
C MET A 1 33.27 13.18 -44.20
N ALA A 2 33.59 13.37 -42.92
CA ALA A 2 34.19 12.33 -42.10
C ALA A 2 33.09 11.41 -41.53
N GLU A 3 33.17 10.13 -41.85
CA GLU A 3 32.33 9.08 -41.27
C GLU A 3 32.69 8.88 -39.79
N ARG A 4 31.68 8.88 -38.92
CA ARG A 4 31.83 8.55 -37.50
C ARG A 4 32.10 7.04 -37.35
N PRO A 5 33.06 6.64 -36.51
CA PRO A 5 33.25 5.22 -36.21
C PRO A 5 32.05 4.67 -35.41
N PRO A 6 31.69 3.38 -35.61
CA PRO A 6 30.59 2.76 -34.89
C PRO A 6 30.90 2.67 -33.39
N SER A 7 29.93 3.09 -32.58
CA SER A 7 29.97 3.02 -31.12
C SER A 7 30.17 1.58 -30.66
N ARG A 8 31.33 1.34 -30.06
CA ARG A 8 31.74 0.06 -29.48
C ARG A 8 31.13 -0.08 -28.08
N ASN A 9 29.81 -0.26 -28.00
CA ASN A 9 29.08 -0.54 -26.75
C ASN A 9 28.13 -1.74 -26.92
N ALA A 10 28.59 -2.78 -27.60
CA ALA A 10 27.98 -4.10 -27.53
C ALA A 10 28.91 -5.03 -26.74
N ASP A 11 28.33 -5.65 -25.72
CA ASP A 11 28.74 -6.89 -25.07
C ASP A 11 30.09 -6.91 -24.33
N ILE A 12 30.06 -6.39 -23.10
CA ILE A 12 30.69 -7.11 -21.99
C ILE A 12 29.59 -7.31 -20.94
N GLN A 13 28.76 -8.34 -21.13
CA GLN A 13 28.04 -8.93 -20.03
C GLN A 13 29.08 -9.59 -19.12
N THR A 14 29.54 -8.87 -18.10
CA THR A 14 30.21 -9.52 -16.97
C THR A 14 29.18 -10.38 -16.28
N GLU A 15 29.35 -11.70 -16.38
CA GLU A 15 28.58 -12.67 -15.61
C GLU A 15 28.54 -12.26 -14.14
N HIS A 16 27.34 -12.25 -13.56
CA HIS A 16 27.09 -11.81 -12.20
C HIS A 16 27.58 -12.87 -11.20
N THR A 17 28.83 -12.75 -10.77
CA THR A 17 29.41 -13.58 -9.71
C THR A 17 29.49 -12.79 -8.40
N GLU A 18 29.27 -13.46 -7.26
CA GLU A 18 29.33 -12.88 -5.89
C GLU A 18 30.65 -12.15 -5.56
N GLU A 19 31.69 -12.34 -6.38
CA GLU A 19 33.03 -11.77 -6.22
C GLU A 19 33.10 -10.27 -6.59
N PHE A 20 32.17 -9.76 -7.44
CA PHE A 20 32.12 -8.35 -7.82
C PHE A 20 30.68 -7.83 -7.85
N PRO A 21 30.10 -7.46 -6.69
CA PRO A 21 28.76 -6.88 -6.65
C PRO A 21 28.73 -5.56 -7.43
N PRO A 22 27.63 -5.25 -8.14
CA PRO A 22 27.54 -4.04 -8.95
C PRO A 22 27.74 -2.79 -8.09
N LEU A 23 28.87 -2.11 -8.28
CA LEU A 23 29.30 -0.93 -7.49
C LEU A 23 28.26 0.20 -7.47
N PHE A 24 27.36 0.26 -8.46
CA PHE A 24 26.33 1.29 -8.59
C PHE A 24 25.01 0.96 -7.85
N GLN A 25 24.81 -0.29 -7.44
CA GLN A 25 23.54 -0.71 -6.83
C GLN A 25 23.45 -0.29 -5.36
N ASP A 26 24.56 -0.31 -4.64
CA ASP A 26 24.61 0.15 -3.25
C ASP A 26 24.41 1.66 -3.13
N GLN A 27 25.03 2.44 -4.04
CA GLN A 27 24.86 3.88 -4.06
C GLN A 27 23.43 4.28 -4.42
N SER A 28 22.82 3.61 -5.40
CA SER A 28 21.41 3.85 -5.76
C SER A 28 20.46 3.45 -4.64
N ASN A 29 20.69 2.33 -3.95
CA ASN A 29 19.90 1.93 -2.79
C ASN A 29 20.01 2.92 -1.61
N LYS A 30 21.23 3.42 -1.34
CA LYS A 30 21.46 4.47 -0.33
C LYS A 30 20.73 5.76 -0.70
N GLN A 31 20.77 6.14 -1.98
CA GLN A 31 20.07 7.32 -2.49
C GLN A 31 18.55 7.17 -2.37
N LEU A 32 17.99 6.02 -2.76
CA LEU A 32 16.57 5.70 -2.61
C LEU A 32 16.11 5.86 -1.16
N ARG A 33 16.85 5.25 -0.23
CA ARG A 33 16.57 5.34 1.20
C ARG A 33 16.65 6.77 1.73
N SER A 34 17.63 7.55 1.27
CA SER A 34 17.76 8.97 1.61
C SER A 34 16.58 9.80 1.07
N ASN A 35 16.16 9.53 -0.17
CA ASN A 35 15.04 10.21 -0.82
C ASN A 35 13.71 9.97 -0.08
N GLU A 36 13.44 8.73 0.31
CA GLU A 36 12.21 8.38 1.04
C GLU A 36 12.19 9.00 2.45
N LYS A 37 13.33 9.01 3.16
CA LYS A 37 13.46 9.78 4.41
C LYS A 37 13.18 11.28 4.20
N GLY A 38 13.67 11.84 3.10
CA GLY A 38 13.41 13.23 2.73
C GLY A 38 11.94 13.52 2.43
N ARG A 39 11.22 12.59 1.80
CA ARG A 39 9.76 12.68 1.58
C ARG A 39 8.99 12.60 2.90
N HIS A 40 9.34 11.65 3.76
CA HIS A 40 8.77 11.51 5.10
C HIS A 40 8.94 12.78 5.94
N THR A 41 10.16 13.33 5.98
CA THR A 41 10.45 14.58 6.72
C THR A 41 9.65 15.77 6.19
N ARG A 42 9.51 15.89 4.86
CA ARG A 42 8.70 16.95 4.24
C ARG A 42 7.22 16.81 4.58
N LEU A 43 6.70 15.59 4.61
CA LEU A 43 5.32 15.33 4.98
C LEU A 43 5.06 15.67 6.46
N LEU A 44 5.94 15.26 7.38
CA LEU A 44 5.88 15.67 8.78
C LEU A 44 5.86 17.20 8.94
N THR A 45 6.71 17.89 8.19
CA THR A 45 6.76 19.37 8.21
C THR A 45 5.45 19.98 7.72
N ARG A 46 4.89 19.43 6.63
CA ARG A 46 3.61 19.87 6.07
C ARG A 46 2.45 19.64 7.05
N ILE A 47 2.44 18.50 7.74
CA ILE A 47 1.44 18.16 8.77
C ILE A 47 1.53 19.13 9.95
N ASN A 48 2.73 19.35 10.47
CA ASN A 48 2.93 20.29 11.58
C ASN A 48 2.48 21.70 11.21
N ARG A 49 2.82 22.16 9.99
CA ARG A 49 2.35 23.45 9.47
C ARG A 49 0.82 23.51 9.41
N HIS A 50 0.18 22.48 8.85
CA HIS A 50 -1.27 22.40 8.74
C HIS A 50 -1.97 22.50 10.10
N MET A 51 -1.43 21.83 11.12
CA MET A 51 -1.94 21.93 12.49
C MET A 51 -1.73 23.33 13.08
N THR A 52 -0.58 23.97 12.86
CA THR A 52 -0.33 25.33 13.35
C THR A 52 -1.21 26.39 12.68
N GLU A 53 -1.52 26.20 11.39
CA GLU A 53 -2.38 27.10 10.60
C GLU A 53 -3.89 26.86 10.84
N ARG A 54 -4.23 26.01 11.81
CA ARG A 54 -5.61 25.58 12.12
C ARG A 54 -6.34 24.99 10.90
N GLY A 55 -5.61 24.22 10.11
CA GLY A 55 -6.11 23.57 8.91
C GLY A 55 -7.24 22.56 9.16
N SER A 56 -7.91 22.17 8.07
CA SER A 56 -9.06 21.25 8.10
C SER A 56 -8.72 19.91 8.74
N ARG A 57 -9.59 19.45 9.64
CA ARG A 57 -9.50 18.12 10.28
C ARG A 57 -9.62 16.99 9.26
N THR A 58 -10.41 17.17 8.21
CA THR A 58 -10.58 16.17 7.16
C THR A 58 -9.30 16.01 6.35
N GLU A 59 -8.67 17.13 5.97
CA GLU A 59 -7.37 17.11 5.30
C GLU A 59 -6.29 16.48 6.18
N LEU A 60 -6.27 16.79 7.47
CA LEU A 60 -5.32 16.20 8.41
C LEU A 60 -5.49 14.67 8.54
N LYS A 61 -6.72 14.14 8.43
CA LYS A 61 -6.95 12.68 8.37
C LYS A 61 -6.36 12.05 7.11
N TYR A 62 -6.42 12.71 5.96
CA TYR A 62 -5.76 12.24 4.74
C TYR A 62 -4.24 12.26 4.90
N MET A 63 -3.69 13.36 5.43
CA MET A 63 -2.25 13.45 5.66
C MET A 63 -1.73 12.44 6.69
N ARG A 64 -2.53 12.08 7.70
CA ARG A 64 -2.23 10.99 8.65
C ARG A 64 -2.09 9.64 7.92
N ARG A 65 -2.96 9.37 6.93
CA ARG A 65 -2.87 8.17 6.09
C ARG A 65 -1.65 8.21 5.17
N ASP A 66 -1.39 9.35 4.54
CA ASP A 66 -0.21 9.53 3.69
C ASP A 66 1.08 9.33 4.48
N LEU A 67 1.11 9.76 5.75
CA LEU A 67 2.25 9.55 6.63
C LEU A 67 2.49 8.07 6.93
N ALA A 68 1.43 7.28 7.11
CA ALA A 68 1.53 5.83 7.26
C ALA A 68 2.11 5.17 6.01
N ASN A 69 1.56 5.50 4.84
CA ASN A 69 2.05 4.97 3.56
C ASN A 69 3.53 5.34 3.35
N GLN A 70 3.91 6.57 3.67
CA GLN A 70 5.29 7.04 3.51
C GLN A 70 6.25 6.37 4.49
N LEU A 71 5.81 6.03 5.71
CA LEU A 71 6.62 5.24 6.65
C LEU A 71 6.88 3.83 6.08
N GLU A 72 5.86 3.19 5.50
CA GLU A 72 6.05 1.90 4.85
C GLU A 72 7.02 1.97 3.66
N GLU A 73 6.97 3.01 2.84
CA GLU A 73 7.96 3.22 1.76
C GLU A 73 9.37 3.39 2.32
N CYS A 74 9.53 4.07 3.46
CA CYS A 74 10.83 4.18 4.12
C CYS A 74 11.35 2.82 4.59
N ILE A 75 10.48 1.98 5.18
CA ILE A 75 10.81 0.63 5.62
C ILE A 75 11.16 -0.26 4.41
N ARG A 76 10.39 -0.21 3.33
CA ARG A 76 10.68 -0.91 2.07
C ARG A 76 12.04 -0.51 1.51
N ALA A 77 12.32 0.80 1.39
CA ALA A 77 13.61 1.30 0.91
C ALA A 77 14.77 0.87 1.82
N HIS A 78 14.56 0.79 3.13
CA HIS A 78 15.54 0.28 4.07
C HIS A 78 15.82 -1.21 3.88
N ASN A 79 14.79 -2.02 3.69
CA ASN A 79 14.94 -3.46 3.45
C ASN A 79 15.66 -3.73 2.12
N VAL A 80 15.37 -2.96 1.07
CA VAL A 80 16.11 -3.02 -0.21
C VAL A 80 17.58 -2.67 0.00
N PHE A 81 17.87 -1.62 0.77
CA PHE A 81 19.23 -1.26 1.14
C PHE A 81 19.96 -2.35 1.93
N ARG A 82 19.26 -3.04 2.85
CA ARG A 82 19.80 -4.16 3.66
C ARG A 82 19.94 -5.48 2.90
N SER A 83 19.32 -5.60 1.73
CA SER A 83 19.44 -6.82 0.91
C SER A 83 20.87 -7.03 0.40
N SER A 84 21.63 -5.96 0.19
CA SER A 84 23.03 -5.99 -0.21
C SER A 84 23.98 -6.44 0.90
N HIS A 85 24.87 -7.39 0.59
CA HIS A 85 25.80 -8.01 1.55
C HIS A 85 26.78 -7.00 2.17
N THR A 86 27.30 -6.08 1.36
CA THR A 86 28.19 -4.98 1.77
C THR A 86 27.54 -4.01 2.75
N GLN A 87 26.23 -3.79 2.64
CA GLN A 87 25.48 -2.87 3.50
C GLN A 87 25.03 -3.53 4.82
N ARG A 88 25.00 -4.86 4.90
CA ARG A 88 24.67 -5.57 6.16
C ARG A 88 25.74 -5.39 7.23
N ALA A 89 26.99 -5.24 6.81
CA ALA A 89 28.16 -5.12 7.68
C ALA A 89 28.32 -3.75 8.36
N ILE A 90 27.56 -2.74 7.91
CA ILE A 90 27.59 -1.40 8.49
C ILE A 90 26.68 -1.39 9.73
N PRO A 91 27.21 -1.11 10.94
CA PRO A 91 26.38 -0.89 12.12
C PRO A 91 25.59 0.41 11.92
N GLU A 92 24.33 0.29 11.55
CA GLU A 92 23.41 1.42 11.56
C GLU A 92 22.59 1.39 12.83
N GLY A 93 22.69 2.46 13.61
CA GLY A 93 21.76 2.69 14.70
C GLY A 93 20.34 2.84 14.16
N ASP A 94 19.42 2.08 14.74
CA ASP A 94 17.99 2.33 14.97
C ASP A 94 17.28 3.27 13.96
N TRP A 95 17.54 3.13 12.66
CA TRP A 95 17.07 4.09 11.66
C TRP A 95 15.57 3.97 11.45
N VAL A 96 15.08 2.73 11.37
CA VAL A 96 13.65 2.42 11.30
C VAL A 96 12.99 2.86 12.60
N ASP A 97 13.54 2.46 13.75
CA ASP A 97 12.99 2.80 15.06
C ASP A 97 12.90 4.32 15.27
N ASN A 98 13.90 5.09 14.82
CA ASN A 98 13.84 6.54 14.91
C ASN A 98 12.75 7.13 14.01
N LEU A 99 12.51 6.59 12.80
CA LEU A 99 11.40 7.02 11.94
C LEU A 99 10.05 6.64 12.54
N GLU A 100 9.92 5.44 13.08
CA GLU A 100 8.70 4.98 13.75
C GLU A 100 8.38 5.84 14.97
N ARG A 101 9.39 6.16 15.79
CA ARG A 101 9.25 7.03 16.95
C ARG A 101 8.74 8.43 16.56
N VAL A 102 9.38 9.07 15.59
CA VAL A 102 8.97 10.42 15.13
C VAL A 102 7.58 10.38 14.49
N THR A 103 7.25 9.31 13.76
CA THR A 103 5.93 9.12 13.16
C THR A 103 4.84 8.94 14.20
N THR A 104 5.10 8.12 15.22
CA THR A 104 4.19 7.86 16.34
C THR A 104 3.92 9.14 17.13
N GLU A 105 4.97 9.93 17.40
CA GLU A 105 4.82 11.24 18.02
C GLU A 105 3.95 12.19 17.17
N CYS A 106 4.11 12.16 15.85
CA CYS A 106 3.26 12.93 14.95
C CYS A 106 1.80 12.46 14.97
N TYR A 107 1.54 11.15 14.99
CA TYR A 107 0.17 10.62 15.13
C TYR A 107 -0.50 11.08 16.41
N ALA A 108 0.22 11.04 17.54
CA ALA A 108 -0.32 11.52 18.81
C ALA A 108 -0.73 13.00 18.72
N ARG A 109 0.09 13.84 18.09
CA ARG A 109 -0.23 15.27 17.86
C ARG A 109 -1.43 15.47 16.93
N ILE A 110 -1.52 14.70 15.85
CA ILE A 110 -2.66 14.74 14.93
C ILE A 110 -3.96 14.35 15.65
N ASP A 111 -3.93 13.26 16.40
CA ASP A 111 -5.11 12.74 17.10
C ASP A 111 -5.54 13.72 18.21
N GLU A 112 -4.59 14.35 18.89
CA GLU A 112 -4.84 15.44 19.83
C GLU A 112 -5.51 16.65 19.16
N TYR A 113 -4.97 17.10 18.03
CA TYR A 113 -5.52 18.21 17.26
C TYR A 113 -6.97 17.92 16.80
N ILE A 114 -7.21 16.71 16.30
CA ILE A 114 -8.55 16.28 15.89
C ILE A 114 -9.50 16.24 17.09
N ARG A 115 -9.05 15.85 18.28
CA ARG A 115 -9.90 15.81 19.49
C ARG A 115 -10.18 17.20 20.06
N THR A 116 -9.20 18.09 20.08
CA THR A 116 -9.27 19.37 20.83
C THR A 116 -9.78 20.55 20.00
N VAL A 117 -9.56 20.58 18.70
CA VAL A 117 -9.99 21.70 17.87
C VAL A 117 -11.48 21.60 17.59
N SER A 118 -12.24 22.40 18.36
CA SER A 118 -13.69 22.55 18.27
C SER A 118 -14.10 23.19 16.94
N ARG A 119 -15.16 22.64 16.34
CA ARG A 119 -15.80 23.14 15.11
C ARG A 119 -16.17 24.62 15.28
N ALA A 120 -15.95 25.44 14.25
CA ALA A 120 -16.56 26.77 14.19
C ALA A 120 -18.10 26.62 14.31
N PRO A 121 -18.78 27.42 15.15
CA PRO A 121 -20.21 27.28 15.35
C PRO A 121 -20.94 27.85 14.13
N SER A 122 -21.70 27.02 13.41
CA SER A 122 -22.76 27.48 12.51
C SER A 122 -23.79 26.37 12.24
N ALA A 123 -25.06 26.75 12.45
CA ALA A 123 -26.33 26.10 12.11
C ALA A 123 -26.85 24.93 13.01
N SER A 124 -27.35 25.32 14.19
CA SER A 124 -28.61 24.92 14.87
C SER A 124 -29.16 23.48 14.81
N SER A 125 -29.32 22.86 15.98
CA SER A 125 -30.64 22.60 16.57
C SER A 125 -30.51 22.31 18.08
N SER A 126 -31.45 22.86 18.83
CA SER A 126 -31.58 22.92 20.28
C SER A 126 -32.03 21.61 20.93
N ILE A 127 -31.51 21.31 22.13
CA ILE A 127 -32.25 21.06 23.40
C ILE A 127 -31.38 20.21 24.36
N LEU A 128 -31.15 20.82 25.54
CA LEU A 128 -30.84 20.30 26.89
C LEU A 128 -30.21 18.89 27.06
N GLY A 129 -29.19 18.69 27.89
CA GLY A 129 -28.64 19.58 28.92
C GLY A 129 -27.48 18.95 29.70
N SER A 130 -26.89 19.78 30.55
CA SER A 130 -26.05 19.50 31.74
C SER A 130 -24.93 18.45 31.58
N SER A 131 -23.66 18.80 31.75
CA SER A 131 -23.17 19.46 32.95
C SER A 131 -21.85 20.17 32.72
N ILE A 132 -21.85 21.43 33.14
CA ILE A 132 -20.68 22.23 33.49
C ILE A 132 -19.90 21.49 34.57
N SER A 133 -18.61 21.26 34.34
CA SER A 133 -17.62 21.32 35.42
C SER A 133 -16.38 22.03 34.90
N ARG A 134 -16.24 23.27 35.35
CA ARG A 134 -15.12 24.18 35.14
C ARG A 134 -13.94 23.76 36.01
N SER A 135 -12.73 23.92 35.48
CA SER A 135 -11.49 24.40 36.13
C SER A 135 -10.37 24.08 35.13
N ASP A 136 -9.90 24.96 34.25
CA ASP A 136 -9.24 26.26 34.48
C ASP A 136 -8.23 26.25 35.64
N ARG A 137 -6.97 25.95 35.31
CA ARG A 137 -5.79 26.46 36.03
C ARG A 137 -4.68 26.75 35.03
N GLY A 138 -4.51 28.03 34.75
CA GLY A 138 -3.26 28.59 34.26
C GLY A 138 -2.16 28.53 35.33
N PHE A 139 -0.97 28.18 34.87
CA PHE A 139 0.31 28.86 35.10
C PHE A 139 0.44 29.75 36.36
N VAL A 140 1.22 29.32 37.36
CA VAL A 140 2.11 30.20 38.17
C VAL A 140 3.36 29.43 38.63
N ARG A 141 4.49 30.08 38.39
CA ARG A 141 5.86 29.83 38.83
C ARG A 141 6.03 30.26 40.30
N ALA A 142 6.73 29.49 41.13
CA ALA A 142 7.20 29.97 42.44
C ALA A 142 8.61 29.44 42.70
N ASP A 143 9.57 30.35 42.51
CA ASP A 143 10.83 30.39 43.27
C ASP A 143 10.56 31.03 44.65
N ASP A 144 11.52 30.83 45.56
CA ASP A 144 11.79 31.46 46.87
C ASP A 144 11.36 30.72 48.16
N ILE A 145 12.30 30.05 48.88
CA ILE A 145 13.29 30.55 49.91
C ILE A 145 12.66 30.40 51.32
N SER A 146 13.23 29.82 52.39
CA SER A 146 14.62 29.65 52.87
C SER A 146 14.75 28.68 54.07
N HIS A 147 15.99 28.17 54.23
CA HIS A 147 16.81 27.92 55.45
C HIS A 147 16.30 26.98 56.58
N THR A 148 17.09 26.01 57.07
CA THR A 148 18.43 26.10 57.72
C THR A 148 19.31 24.87 57.39
N GLN A 149 20.52 25.00 56.82
CA GLN A 149 21.84 25.26 57.45
C GLN A 149 22.53 24.00 58.04
N SER A 150 23.59 23.55 57.34
CA SER A 150 24.94 23.14 57.82
C SER A 150 25.51 22.10 56.84
N GLN A 151 26.29 22.47 55.82
CA GLN A 151 27.78 22.48 55.79
C GLN A 151 28.40 21.23 56.45
N GLN A 152 28.96 20.31 55.63
CA GLN A 152 30.38 20.22 55.20
C GLN A 152 31.29 19.81 56.38
N ASP A 153 32.24 18.88 56.31
CA ASP A 153 33.02 18.30 55.23
C ASP A 153 33.58 16.93 55.68
N ASP A 154 34.19 16.23 54.72
CA ASP A 154 35.21 15.20 54.82
C ASP A 154 36.02 15.20 56.13
N ASN A 155 36.29 14.01 56.68
CA ASN A 155 37.42 13.90 57.60
C ASN A 155 38.28 12.66 57.37
N ALA A 156 39.54 13.00 57.14
CA ALA A 156 40.68 12.15 56.95
C ALA A 156 40.98 11.32 58.19
N ILE A 157 41.58 10.18 57.89
CA ILE A 157 42.34 9.31 58.78
C ILE A 157 43.32 10.16 59.59
N ASN A 158 43.10 10.29 60.89
CA ASN A 158 44.11 10.72 61.85
C ASN A 158 44.17 9.73 63.01
N SER A 159 45.28 8.99 63.04
CA SER A 159 45.75 8.18 64.16
C SER A 159 46.50 9.09 65.15
N SER A 160 46.08 9.10 66.42
CA SER A 160 47.00 9.24 67.56
C SER A 160 46.31 8.94 68.90
N VAL A 161 46.85 7.89 69.52
CA VAL A 161 47.17 7.64 70.94
C VAL A 161 46.83 8.74 71.96
N SER A 162 46.13 8.33 73.03
CA SER A 162 46.40 8.55 74.48
C SER A 162 45.23 7.94 75.27
N GLU A 163 45.37 6.78 75.90
CA GLU A 163 45.94 6.51 77.25
C GLU A 163 45.06 7.00 78.43
N SER A 164 44.62 6.01 79.21
CA SER A 164 44.20 6.03 80.63
C SER A 164 42.88 6.68 81.05
N SER A 165 41.91 5.84 81.41
CA SER A 165 41.28 5.90 82.73
C SER A 165 40.64 4.56 83.07
N VAL A 166 41.35 3.79 83.90
CA VAL A 166 40.81 2.63 84.61
C VAL A 166 39.85 3.17 85.66
N ILE A 167 38.54 3.06 85.39
CA ILE A 167 37.51 3.12 86.43
C ILE A 167 36.92 1.71 86.51
N MET A 168 37.38 0.95 87.51
CA MET A 168 36.76 -0.31 87.92
C MET A 168 35.32 -0.03 88.37
N PRO A 169 34.28 -0.66 87.80
CA PRO A 169 32.98 -0.66 88.41
C PRO A 169 32.97 -1.70 89.54
N THR A 170 32.91 -1.21 90.77
CA THR A 170 32.52 -1.98 91.95
C THR A 170 31.01 -2.29 91.87
N GLY A 171 30.65 -3.19 90.97
CA GLY A 171 29.33 -3.81 90.86
C GLY A 171 29.54 -5.30 90.61
N GLY A 172 28.94 -6.17 91.43
CA GLY A 172 29.23 -7.60 91.39
C GLY A 172 28.98 -8.23 90.01
N PRO A 173 29.77 -9.27 89.62
CA PRO A 173 29.71 -9.92 88.31
C PRO A 173 28.34 -10.51 87.94
N GLN A 174 27.45 -10.65 88.92
CA GLN A 174 26.10 -11.17 88.76
C GLN A 174 25.10 -10.12 88.22
N ARG A 175 25.37 -8.82 88.40
CA ARG A 175 24.51 -7.72 87.94
C ARG A 175 24.78 -7.38 86.47
N ASP A 176 26.04 -7.53 86.04
CA ASP A 176 26.44 -7.36 84.64
C ASP A 176 25.94 -8.53 83.78
N LEU A 177 26.01 -9.77 84.29
CA LEU A 177 25.50 -10.96 83.59
C LEU A 177 23.97 -10.90 83.36
N ALA A 178 23.22 -10.38 84.32
CA ALA A 178 21.76 -10.24 84.20
C ALA A 178 21.37 -9.18 83.16
N LYS A 179 22.18 -8.13 83.03
CA LYS A 179 21.98 -7.08 82.02
C LYS A 179 22.32 -7.59 80.62
N GLU A 180 23.44 -8.29 80.49
CA GLU A 180 23.86 -8.93 79.24
C GLU A 180 22.83 -9.95 78.75
N LEU A 181 22.21 -10.72 79.65
CA LEU A 181 21.15 -11.66 79.30
C LEU A 181 19.87 -10.97 78.80
N GLU A 182 19.50 -9.83 79.37
CA GLU A 182 18.33 -9.07 78.88
C GLU A 182 18.64 -8.39 77.54
N ASP A 183 19.84 -7.83 77.37
CA ASP A 183 20.31 -7.25 76.10
C ASP A 183 20.35 -8.34 74.99
N GLU A 184 20.80 -9.56 75.31
CA GLU A 184 20.78 -10.69 74.38
C GLU A 184 19.34 -11.10 74.01
N LYS A 185 18.44 -11.11 75.00
CA LYS A 185 17.03 -11.46 74.79
C LYS A 185 16.31 -10.41 73.95
N GLU A 186 16.60 -9.12 74.13
CA GLU A 186 16.12 -8.05 73.25
C GLU A 186 16.70 -8.20 71.83
N ALA A 187 18.00 -8.47 71.70
CA ALA A 187 18.63 -8.70 70.40
C ALA A 187 18.00 -9.89 69.65
N ARG A 188 17.70 -10.99 70.35
CA ARG A 188 17.01 -12.16 69.77
C ARG A 188 15.58 -11.82 69.33
N GLN A 189 14.85 -11.03 70.10
CA GLN A 189 13.50 -10.58 69.71
C GLN A 189 13.54 -9.66 68.47
N GLN A 190 14.49 -8.73 68.42
CA GLN A 190 14.69 -7.88 67.26
C GLN A 190 15.06 -8.71 66.02
N LEU A 191 15.93 -9.71 66.17
CA LEU A 191 16.31 -10.60 65.08
C LEU A 191 15.10 -11.39 64.56
N HIS A 192 14.28 -11.92 65.46
CA HIS A 192 13.03 -12.61 65.10
C HIS A 192 12.07 -11.70 64.34
N TYR A 193 11.88 -10.46 64.81
CA TYR A 193 11.06 -9.47 64.13
C TYR A 193 11.56 -9.16 62.71
N GLN A 194 12.87 -9.02 62.54
CA GLN A 194 13.49 -8.83 61.23
C GLN A 194 13.30 -10.05 60.31
N PHE A 195 13.40 -11.26 60.84
CA PHE A 195 13.15 -12.48 60.08
C PHE A 195 11.70 -12.57 59.60
N ASP A 196 10.72 -12.21 60.43
CA ASP A 196 9.31 -12.22 60.04
C ASP A 196 9.00 -11.16 58.98
N LEU A 197 9.61 -9.97 59.09
CA LEU A 197 9.54 -8.93 58.05
C LEU A 197 10.09 -9.44 56.71
N LEU A 198 11.31 -9.98 56.70
CA LEU A 198 11.93 -10.52 55.49
C LEU A 198 11.11 -11.66 54.88
N ARG A 199 10.55 -12.54 55.72
CA ARG A 199 9.68 -13.63 55.26
C ARG A 199 8.42 -13.10 54.57
N ASN A 200 7.81 -12.06 55.12
CA ASN A 200 6.64 -11.41 54.51
C ASN A 200 7.00 -10.71 53.20
N ASP A 201 8.15 -10.04 53.14
CA ASP A 201 8.62 -9.41 51.90
C ASP A 201 8.91 -10.43 50.80
N ILE A 202 9.54 -11.57 51.13
CA ILE A 202 9.76 -12.66 50.18
C ILE A 202 8.42 -13.20 49.65
N ALA A 203 7.44 -13.42 50.54
CA ALA A 203 6.12 -13.88 50.12
C ALA A 203 5.41 -12.87 49.20
N ARG A 204 5.53 -11.57 49.51
CA ARG A 204 4.98 -10.48 48.68
C ARG A 204 5.63 -10.43 47.30
N ILE A 205 6.96 -10.47 47.24
CA ILE A 205 7.72 -10.46 45.98
C ILE A 205 7.36 -11.68 45.12
N ASN A 206 7.32 -12.87 45.72
CA ASN A 206 6.92 -14.09 45.01
C ASN A 206 5.49 -14.00 44.49
N GLY A 207 4.55 -13.47 45.28
CA GLY A 207 3.18 -13.24 44.85
C GLY A 207 3.07 -12.29 43.66
N GLN A 208 3.82 -11.18 43.69
CA GLN A 208 3.89 -10.24 42.56
C GLN A 208 4.47 -10.90 41.32
N PHE A 209 5.57 -11.65 41.45
CA PHE A 209 6.20 -12.33 40.33
C PHE A 209 5.25 -13.34 39.67
N ILE A 210 4.51 -14.13 40.47
CA ILE A 210 3.51 -15.08 39.96
C ILE A 210 2.38 -14.36 39.24
N TYR A 211 1.88 -13.26 39.81
CA TYR A 211 0.82 -12.46 39.18
C TYR A 211 1.28 -11.89 37.84
N GLU A 212 2.47 -11.28 37.80
CA GLU A 212 3.04 -10.74 36.56
C GLU A 212 3.31 -11.83 35.52
N ALA A 213 3.83 -12.99 35.94
CA ALA A 213 4.06 -14.12 35.05
C ALA A 213 2.74 -14.58 34.41
N ASN A 214 1.69 -14.73 35.21
CA ASN A 214 0.36 -15.11 34.72
C ASN A 214 -0.24 -14.06 33.77
N ALA A 215 -0.08 -12.77 34.09
CA ALA A 215 -0.52 -11.68 33.22
C ALA A 215 0.21 -11.72 31.86
N ARG A 216 1.55 -11.89 31.88
CA ARG A 216 2.36 -12.01 30.66
C ARG A 216 1.95 -13.24 29.84
N THR A 217 1.74 -14.39 30.48
CA THR A 217 1.28 -15.61 29.80
C THR A 217 -0.07 -15.41 29.14
N THR A 218 -1.00 -14.70 29.79
CA THR A 218 -2.32 -14.39 29.22
C THR A 218 -2.17 -13.53 27.97
N THR A 219 -1.40 -12.44 28.03
CA THR A 219 -1.14 -11.58 26.87
C THR A 219 -0.45 -12.33 25.73
N ILE A 220 0.52 -13.21 26.03
CA ILE A 220 1.17 -14.05 25.01
C ILE A 220 0.16 -14.96 24.31
N ASN A 221 -0.76 -15.56 25.06
CA ASN A 221 -1.79 -16.43 24.49
C ASN A 221 -2.76 -15.65 23.60
N GLU A 222 -3.18 -14.46 24.01
CA GLU A 222 -4.05 -13.58 23.21
C GLU A 222 -3.38 -13.19 21.88
N ILE A 223 -2.11 -12.77 21.93
CA ILE A 223 -1.32 -12.45 20.73
C ILE A 223 -1.16 -13.69 19.84
N ALA A 224 -0.91 -14.86 20.43
CA ALA A 224 -0.79 -16.11 19.67
C ALA A 224 -2.11 -16.49 18.96
N GLU A 225 -3.27 -16.27 19.60
CA GLU A 225 -4.57 -16.49 18.98
C GLU A 225 -4.85 -15.50 17.86
N GLU A 226 -4.55 -14.21 18.06
CA GLU A 226 -4.70 -13.19 17.03
C GLU A 226 -3.81 -13.50 15.82
N ASN A 227 -2.56 -13.89 16.04
CA ASN A 227 -1.65 -14.31 14.97
C ASN A 227 -2.17 -15.53 14.19
N ARG A 228 -2.77 -16.52 14.86
CA ARG A 228 -3.42 -17.65 14.18
C ARG A 228 -4.59 -17.19 13.31
N ARG A 229 -5.43 -16.29 13.82
CA ARG A 229 -6.58 -15.73 13.07
C ARG A 229 -6.10 -14.94 11.85
N LEU A 230 -5.09 -14.09 12.01
CA LEU A 230 -4.50 -13.31 10.92
C LEU A 230 -3.88 -14.21 9.85
N THR A 231 -3.17 -15.27 10.27
CA THR A 231 -2.59 -16.25 9.33
C THR A 231 -3.68 -16.98 8.53
N ALA A 232 -4.75 -17.42 9.21
CA ALA A 232 -5.88 -18.06 8.54
C ALA A 232 -6.55 -17.10 7.53
N TRP A 233 -6.77 -15.84 7.93
CA TRP A 233 -7.35 -14.82 7.05
C TRP A 233 -6.46 -14.53 5.83
N LEU A 234 -5.14 -14.45 6.01
CA LEU A 234 -4.20 -14.25 4.91
C LEU A 234 -4.23 -15.41 3.92
N ASN A 235 -4.31 -16.65 4.42
CA ASN A 235 -4.42 -17.84 3.59
C ASN A 235 -5.73 -17.87 2.80
N GLU A 236 -6.86 -17.57 3.45
CA GLU A 236 -8.16 -17.50 2.75
C GLU A 236 -8.14 -16.41 1.66
N ARG A 237 -7.53 -15.26 1.96
CA ARG A 237 -7.41 -14.15 1.01
C ARG A 237 -6.52 -14.50 -0.18
N SER A 238 -5.40 -15.20 0.05
CA SER A 238 -4.49 -15.62 -1.01
C SER A 238 -5.13 -16.67 -1.92
N GLU A 239 -5.84 -17.65 -1.35
CA GLU A 239 -6.59 -18.65 -2.11
C GLU A 239 -7.70 -18.00 -2.96
N LYS A 240 -8.41 -17.00 -2.40
CA LYS A 240 -9.43 -16.27 -3.16
C LYS A 240 -8.82 -15.50 -4.33
N LEU A 241 -7.69 -14.84 -4.12
CA LEU A 241 -6.97 -14.12 -5.17
C LEU A 241 -6.51 -15.08 -6.28
N GLU A 242 -6.03 -16.26 -5.93
CA GLU A 242 -5.57 -17.23 -6.92
C GLU A 242 -6.73 -17.80 -7.75
N ARG A 243 -7.88 -18.07 -7.11
CA ARG A 243 -9.11 -18.45 -7.84
C ARG A 243 -9.55 -17.37 -8.81
N GLU A 244 -9.57 -16.11 -8.38
CA GLU A 244 -9.94 -14.97 -9.24
C GLU A 244 -9.00 -14.81 -10.44
N LYS A 245 -7.69 -15.02 -10.27
CA LYS A 245 -6.73 -15.03 -11.38
C LYS A 245 -7.01 -16.16 -12.37
N ILE A 246 -7.29 -17.36 -11.88
CA ILE A 246 -7.60 -18.51 -12.73
C ILE A 246 -8.89 -18.26 -13.52
N GLU A 247 -9.94 -17.78 -12.86
CA GLU A 247 -11.22 -17.43 -13.51
C GLU A 247 -11.03 -16.35 -14.58
N ARG A 248 -10.27 -15.29 -14.26
CA ARG A 248 -9.94 -14.24 -15.22
C ARG A 248 -9.18 -14.80 -16.43
N GLN A 249 -8.18 -15.64 -16.20
CA GLN A 249 -7.42 -16.26 -17.29
C GLN A 249 -8.31 -17.14 -18.17
N GLN A 250 -9.26 -17.86 -17.57
CA GLN A 250 -10.24 -18.67 -18.32
C GLN A 250 -11.14 -17.80 -19.19
N VAL A 251 -11.66 -16.69 -18.66
CA VAL A 251 -12.49 -15.75 -19.42
C VAL A 251 -11.68 -15.11 -20.54
N GLU A 252 -10.46 -14.66 -20.28
CA GLU A 252 -9.57 -14.09 -21.31
C GLU A 252 -9.27 -15.09 -22.43
N ASN A 253 -9.02 -16.36 -22.09
CA ASN A 253 -8.82 -17.43 -23.08
C ASN A 253 -10.09 -17.72 -23.90
N SER A 254 -11.26 -17.74 -23.26
CA SER A 254 -12.54 -17.94 -23.94
C SER A 254 -12.82 -16.82 -24.93
N LEU A 255 -12.66 -15.56 -24.50
CA LEU A 255 -12.85 -14.39 -25.35
C LEU A 255 -11.90 -14.38 -26.54
N LYS A 256 -10.63 -14.75 -26.32
CA LYS A 256 -9.67 -14.89 -27.42
C LYS A 256 -10.10 -15.94 -28.43
N ALA A 257 -10.55 -17.11 -27.96
CA ALA A 257 -11.03 -18.18 -28.84
C ALA A 257 -12.33 -17.80 -29.58
N ASP A 258 -13.21 -17.01 -28.96
CA ASP A 258 -14.41 -16.45 -29.62
C ASP A 258 -14.04 -15.44 -30.71
N LEU A 259 -13.11 -14.53 -30.43
CA LEU A 259 -12.61 -13.56 -31.42
C LEU A 259 -11.95 -14.25 -32.61
N GLU A 260 -11.11 -15.27 -32.38
CA GLU A 260 -10.48 -16.05 -33.45
C GLU A 260 -11.52 -16.84 -34.27
N ARG A 261 -12.62 -17.30 -33.65
CA ARG A 261 -13.74 -17.92 -34.36
C ARG A 261 -14.47 -16.91 -35.23
N GLN A 262 -14.81 -15.74 -34.68
CA GLN A 262 -15.48 -14.68 -35.43
C GLN A 262 -14.65 -14.19 -36.62
N GLN A 263 -13.34 -14.00 -36.43
CA GLN A 263 -12.43 -13.63 -37.51
C GLN A 263 -12.43 -14.66 -38.64
N ARG A 264 -12.34 -15.96 -38.31
CA ARG A 264 -12.40 -17.03 -39.32
C ARG A 264 -13.71 -17.03 -40.10
N VAL A 265 -14.85 -16.90 -39.40
CA VAL A 265 -16.17 -16.85 -40.06
C VAL A 265 -16.26 -15.67 -41.02
N LEU A 266 -15.77 -14.49 -40.61
CA LEU A 266 -15.75 -13.30 -41.47
C LEU A 266 -14.83 -13.47 -42.69
N GLU A 267 -13.66 -14.09 -42.52
CA GLU A 267 -12.74 -14.38 -43.63
C GLU A 267 -13.33 -15.40 -44.61
N GLU A 268 -13.94 -16.47 -44.10
CA GLU A 268 -14.64 -17.49 -44.89
C GLU A 268 -15.81 -16.88 -45.67
N GLU A 269 -16.64 -16.05 -45.03
CA GLU A 269 -17.76 -15.39 -45.70
C GLU A 269 -17.27 -14.39 -46.76
N ARG A 270 -16.20 -13.64 -46.48
CA ARG A 270 -15.59 -12.73 -47.45
C ARG A 270 -15.10 -13.50 -48.68
N LEU A 271 -14.43 -14.63 -48.47
CA LEU A 271 -13.93 -15.47 -49.55
C LEU A 271 -15.07 -16.08 -50.35
N ALA A 272 -16.11 -16.61 -49.69
CA ALA A 272 -17.29 -17.19 -50.34
C ALA A 272 -18.02 -16.16 -51.22
N ARG A 273 -18.27 -14.96 -50.70
CA ARG A 273 -18.89 -13.87 -51.49
C ARG A 273 -18.03 -13.49 -52.71
N GLN A 274 -16.71 -13.51 -52.55
CA GLN A 274 -15.80 -13.21 -53.66
C GLN A 274 -15.83 -14.32 -54.72
N THR A 275 -15.79 -15.59 -54.32
CA THR A 275 -15.87 -16.73 -55.25
C THR A 275 -17.20 -16.75 -55.99
N ASP A 276 -18.31 -16.52 -55.29
CA ASP A 276 -19.65 -16.48 -55.88
C ASP A 276 -19.77 -15.33 -56.89
N LYS A 277 -19.24 -14.15 -56.55
CA LYS A 277 -19.18 -13.02 -57.47
C LYS A 277 -18.39 -13.34 -58.74
N HIS A 278 -17.23 -13.98 -58.61
CA HIS A 278 -16.41 -14.39 -59.76
C HIS A 278 -17.08 -15.48 -60.59
N GLN A 279 -17.78 -16.42 -59.96
CA GLN A 279 -18.55 -17.44 -60.67
C GLN A 279 -19.71 -16.81 -61.45
N HIS A 280 -20.48 -15.92 -60.81
CA HIS A 280 -21.58 -15.22 -61.47
C HIS A 280 -21.10 -14.35 -62.64
N SER A 281 -19.96 -13.66 -62.51
CA SER A 281 -19.35 -12.89 -63.62
C SER A 281 -19.04 -13.77 -64.82
N ARG A 282 -18.40 -14.94 -64.59
CA ARG A 282 -18.10 -15.91 -65.65
C ARG A 282 -19.36 -16.43 -66.34
N GLU A 283 -20.41 -16.73 -65.57
CA GLU A 283 -21.70 -17.16 -66.15
C GLU A 283 -22.35 -16.08 -67.02
N LEU A 284 -22.22 -14.80 -66.64
CA LEU A 284 -22.70 -13.68 -67.46
C LEU A 284 -21.87 -13.50 -68.73
N GLU A 285 -20.54 -13.60 -68.63
CA GLU A 285 -19.64 -13.57 -69.79
C GLU A 285 -19.95 -14.70 -70.78
N ASP A 286 -20.18 -15.92 -70.29
CA ASP A 286 -20.57 -17.08 -71.11
C ASP A 286 -21.92 -16.86 -71.81
N LYS A 287 -22.90 -16.28 -71.10
CA LYS A 287 -24.21 -15.92 -71.67
C LYS A 287 -24.08 -14.86 -72.76
N ILE A 288 -23.27 -13.81 -72.53
CA ILE A 288 -23.00 -12.77 -73.52
C ILE A 288 -22.31 -13.39 -74.74
N ALA A 289 -21.27 -14.19 -74.55
CA ALA A 289 -20.56 -14.85 -75.65
C ALA A 289 -21.49 -15.76 -76.47
N LYS A 290 -22.40 -16.49 -75.80
CA LYS A 290 -23.42 -17.28 -76.48
C LYS A 290 -24.37 -16.42 -77.30
N LEU A 291 -24.91 -15.34 -76.72
CA LEU A 291 -25.78 -14.41 -77.44
C LEU A 291 -25.08 -13.81 -78.65
N THR A 292 -23.82 -13.39 -78.51
CA THR A 292 -23.01 -12.86 -79.63
C THR A 292 -22.89 -13.90 -80.74
N ARG A 293 -22.54 -15.15 -80.43
CA ARG A 293 -22.49 -16.24 -81.44
C ARG A 293 -23.84 -16.48 -82.10
N ASP A 294 -24.93 -16.50 -81.33
CA ASP A 294 -26.29 -16.69 -81.86
C ASP A 294 -26.69 -15.53 -82.79
N PHE A 295 -26.31 -14.29 -82.45
CA PHE A 295 -26.50 -13.11 -83.29
C PHE A 295 -25.67 -13.19 -84.58
N GLU A 296 -24.39 -13.53 -84.48
CA GLU A 296 -23.50 -13.71 -85.65
C GLU A 296 -24.02 -14.82 -86.58
N ASN A 297 -24.46 -15.95 -86.03
CA ASN A 297 -25.07 -17.04 -86.79
C ASN A 297 -26.35 -16.59 -87.50
N LYS A 298 -27.21 -15.82 -86.82
CA LYS A 298 -28.40 -15.22 -87.43
C LYS A 298 -28.01 -14.25 -88.56
N LEU A 299 -27.05 -13.36 -88.33
CA LEU A 299 -26.55 -12.44 -89.36
C LEU A 299 -25.99 -13.19 -90.56
N ALA A 300 -25.21 -14.25 -90.36
CA ALA A 300 -24.70 -15.10 -91.43
C ALA A 300 -25.82 -15.80 -92.21
N SER A 301 -26.87 -16.26 -91.52
CA SER A 301 -28.05 -16.84 -92.17
C SER A 301 -28.84 -15.83 -93.01
N TYR A 302 -28.97 -14.58 -92.53
CA TYR A 302 -29.56 -13.47 -93.30
C TYR A 302 -28.71 -13.12 -94.52
N ALA A 303 -27.40 -13.03 -94.36
CA ALA A 303 -26.47 -12.75 -95.46
C ALA A 303 -26.47 -13.85 -96.52
N SER A 304 -26.55 -15.14 -96.13
CA SER A 304 -26.74 -16.25 -97.08
C SER A 304 -28.09 -16.21 -97.78
N SER A 305 -29.15 -15.81 -97.08
CA SER A 305 -30.51 -15.71 -97.64
C SER A 305 -30.71 -14.49 -98.55
N GLN A 306 -29.79 -13.51 -98.54
CA GLN A 306 -29.83 -12.30 -99.38
C GLN A 306 -29.19 -12.47 -100.77
N THR A 307 -28.84 -13.69 -101.18
CA THR A 307 -28.28 -13.97 -102.52
C THR A 307 -29.32 -14.03 -103.66
N HIS A 308 -30.55 -13.56 -103.43
CA HIS A 308 -31.53 -13.30 -104.49
C HIS A 308 -31.98 -11.82 -104.50
N PRO A 309 -31.91 -11.12 -105.65
CA PRO A 309 -32.33 -9.74 -105.73
C PRO A 309 -33.86 -9.70 -105.84
N HIS A 310 -34.51 -9.07 -104.87
CA HIS A 310 -35.84 -8.53 -105.07
C HIS A 310 -35.90 -7.11 -104.53
N GLU A 311 -35.77 -6.14 -105.44
CA GLU A 311 -36.26 -4.79 -105.24
C GLU A 311 -37.76 -4.84 -104.93
N LYS A 312 -38.17 -4.17 -103.85
CA LYS A 312 -39.18 -3.10 -103.90
C LYS A 312 -39.30 -2.39 -102.54
N THR A 313 -39.21 -1.07 -102.65
CA THR A 313 -39.65 0.01 -101.78
C THR A 313 -40.98 -0.23 -101.05
N GLU A 314 -41.10 0.26 -99.80
CA GLU A 314 -42.02 1.35 -99.44
C GLU A 314 -42.02 1.73 -97.93
N THR A 315 -41.91 3.04 -97.71
CA THR A 315 -42.54 3.91 -96.69
C THR A 315 -42.55 3.53 -95.20
N GLY A 316 -42.01 4.44 -94.38
CA GLY A 316 -42.03 4.36 -92.92
C GLY A 316 -43.34 4.78 -92.26
N THR A 317 -43.38 4.60 -90.94
CA THR A 317 -44.13 5.47 -90.01
C THR A 317 -43.68 5.20 -88.57
N ARG A 318 -43.41 6.30 -87.86
CA ARG A 318 -43.12 6.40 -86.43
C ARG A 318 -44.41 6.23 -85.62
N PRO A 319 -44.39 5.57 -84.46
CA PRO A 319 -45.33 5.90 -83.39
C PRO A 319 -44.60 6.61 -82.25
N LYS A 320 -45.13 7.77 -81.91
CA LYS A 320 -44.90 8.53 -80.68
C LYS A 320 -46.01 8.08 -79.72
N ASN A 321 -45.70 7.64 -78.50
CA ASN A 321 -46.58 7.75 -77.33
C ASN A 321 -45.82 7.36 -76.03
N ASN A 322 -45.77 8.34 -75.13
CA ASN A 322 -45.61 8.25 -73.66
C ASN A 322 -47.05 8.49 -73.07
N PRO A 323 -47.34 8.49 -71.74
CA PRO A 323 -46.67 8.03 -70.48
C PRO A 323 -47.73 7.22 -69.61
N PRO A 324 -47.79 7.12 -68.25
CA PRO A 324 -47.02 7.77 -67.17
C PRO A 324 -46.62 6.95 -65.91
N GLY A 325 -45.68 7.54 -65.15
CA GLY A 325 -45.79 7.75 -63.70
C GLY A 325 -45.54 6.56 -62.76
N ALA A 326 -44.36 6.54 -62.13
CA ALA A 326 -44.27 6.23 -60.70
C ALA A 326 -42.98 6.84 -60.11
N SER A 327 -43.16 7.56 -59.02
CA SER A 327 -42.19 8.30 -58.23
C SER A 327 -41.01 7.48 -57.70
N ARG A 328 -39.86 8.15 -57.57
CA ARG A 328 -38.75 7.79 -56.65
C ARG A 328 -39.22 7.87 -55.17
N PRO A 329 -38.50 7.30 -54.19
CA PRO A 329 -37.30 7.95 -53.62
C PRO A 329 -36.16 6.94 -53.28
N ASN A 330 -34.90 7.18 -53.62
CA ASN A 330 -33.87 7.85 -52.80
C ASN A 330 -34.05 7.78 -51.27
N ILE A 331 -33.33 6.89 -50.59
CA ILE A 331 -33.03 6.97 -49.15
C ILE A 331 -31.53 6.74 -48.98
N PHE A 332 -30.83 7.84 -48.77
CA PHE A 332 -29.61 7.95 -47.97
C PHE A 332 -29.95 8.99 -46.89
N GLU A 333 -29.36 8.85 -45.69
CA GLU A 333 -29.58 9.62 -44.44
C GLU A 333 -30.72 9.09 -43.55
N PHE A 334 -30.64 8.96 -42.22
CA PHE A 334 -29.59 9.04 -41.18
C PHE A 334 -30.27 8.58 -39.85
N PHE A 335 -29.46 8.35 -38.81
CA PHE A 335 -29.73 8.37 -37.35
C PHE A 335 -29.80 7.08 -36.50
N HIS A 336 -29.36 7.34 -35.28
CA HIS A 336 -28.84 6.56 -34.15
C HIS A 336 -29.77 5.56 -33.47
N GLY A 337 -29.16 4.72 -32.63
CA GLY A 337 -29.62 4.54 -31.24
C GLY A 337 -29.82 3.09 -30.81
N ASP A 338 -29.47 2.83 -29.54
CA ASP A 338 -29.77 1.64 -28.72
C ASP A 338 -28.74 0.51 -28.91
N VAL A 339 -27.81 0.18 -28.00
CA VAL A 339 -27.73 0.20 -26.52
C VAL A 339 -28.87 -0.56 -25.84
N GLU A 340 -28.69 -1.88 -25.79
CA GLU A 340 -29.13 -2.77 -24.69
C GLU A 340 -27.81 -3.45 -24.24
N GLU A 341 -27.28 -3.36 -23.02
CA GLU A 341 -27.84 -3.41 -21.66
C GLU A 341 -28.74 -4.64 -21.43
N GLU A 342 -28.10 -5.81 -21.29
CA GLU A 342 -28.69 -6.97 -20.64
C GLU A 342 -27.81 -7.44 -19.48
N ASN A 343 -28.52 -7.75 -18.38
CA ASN A 343 -28.06 -8.08 -17.03
C ASN A 343 -27.20 -9.33 -16.91
#